data_AF-A0A1Q6XJB2-F1
#
_entry.id   AF-A0A1Q6XJB2-F1
#
_cell.length_a   1.000
_cell.length_b   1.000
_cell.length_c   1.000
_cell.angle_alpha   90.00
_cell.angle_beta   90.00
_cell.angle_gamma   90.00
#
_symmetry.space_group_name_H-M   'P 1'
#
loop_
_entity.id
_entity.type
_entity.pdbx_description
1 polymer ?
#
loop_
_entity_poly.entity_id
_entity_poly.type
_entity_poly.pdbx_seq_one_letter_code
_entity_poly.pdbx_strand_id
1 'polypeptide(L)'
;MDHGRQGLTSSWSALGIEVSNRGTRAALLFVSGSGDARAQVRLRDARTGRIVYEGRLAGLADLPAGRIGGSDSRRFQLRADRPGRFTLRWTAATA
;
A
#
# COMPACT_ATOMS: atom_id res chain seq x y z
N MET A 1 -4.04 18.14 -9.41
CA MET A 1 -3.02 17.05 -9.37
C MET A 1 -3.54 16.04 -8.37
N ASP A 2 -4.25 15.02 -8.83
CA ASP A 2 -4.90 14.05 -7.93
C ASP A 2 -3.90 12.98 -7.48
N HIS A 3 -3.42 13.15 -6.25
CA HIS A 3 -2.65 12.13 -5.54
C HIS A 3 -3.62 11.12 -4.95
N GLY A 4 -3.43 9.84 -5.24
CA GLY A 4 -4.22 8.80 -4.63
C GLY A 4 -3.67 8.42 -3.25
N ARG A 5 -4.51 8.55 -2.23
CA ARG A 5 -4.23 8.07 -0.87
C ARG A 5 -5.42 7.23 -0.43
N GLN A 6 -5.18 5.96 -0.11
CA GLN A 6 -6.17 5.14 0.58
C GLN A 6 -5.66 4.76 1.95
N GLY A 7 -6.43 5.14 2.97
CA GLY A 7 -6.20 4.73 4.35
C GLY A 7 -7.16 3.61 4.71
N LEU A 8 -6.65 2.58 5.38
CA LEU A 8 -7.44 1.48 5.92
C LEU A 8 -7.13 1.29 7.40
N THR A 9 -8.16 1.02 8.18
CA THR A 9 -7.98 0.56 9.56
C THR A 9 -8.19 -0.95 9.54
N SER A 10 -7.19 -1.74 9.97
CA SER A 10 -7.30 -3.20 9.96
C SER A 10 -6.88 -3.79 11.28
N SER A 11 -7.76 -4.62 11.82
CA SER A 11 -7.50 -5.32 13.07
C SER A 11 -6.65 -6.58 12.82
N TRP A 12 -6.77 -7.25 11.66
CA TRP A 12 -6.10 -8.54 11.36
C TRP A 12 -5.83 -8.73 9.84
N SER A 13 -6.72 -8.27 8.96
CA SER A 13 -6.51 -8.30 7.49
C SER A 13 -7.47 -7.38 6.73
N ALA A 14 -7.00 -6.79 5.63
CA ALA A 14 -7.86 -6.16 4.62
C ALA A 14 -7.73 -6.90 3.28
N LEU A 15 -8.83 -7.47 2.81
CA LEU A 15 -8.92 -8.21 1.56
C LEU A 15 -9.34 -7.26 0.42
N GLY A 16 -8.47 -6.33 0.04
CA GLY A 16 -8.66 -5.57 -1.21
C GLY A 16 -8.52 -4.07 -1.06
N ILE A 17 -7.28 -3.60 -1.06
CA ILE A 17 -6.94 -2.21 -1.28
C ILE A 17 -6.88 -2.00 -2.78
N GLU A 18 -7.82 -1.26 -3.37
CA GLU A 18 -7.74 -0.92 -4.79
C GLU A 18 -6.91 0.35 -4.97
N VAL A 19 -5.88 0.25 -5.80
CA VAL A 19 -5.00 1.35 -6.17
C VAL A 19 -5.12 1.56 -7.66
N SER A 20 -5.59 2.74 -8.07
CA SER A 20 -5.70 3.12 -9.48
C SER A 20 -4.80 4.29 -9.77
N ASN A 21 -3.89 4.11 -10.74
CA ASN A 21 -3.11 5.19 -11.31
C ASN A 21 -3.76 5.64 -12.61
N ARG A 22 -4.42 6.80 -12.56
CA ARG A 22 -5.06 7.43 -13.72
C ARG A 22 -4.08 8.22 -14.60
N GLY A 23 -2.83 8.41 -14.16
CA GLY A 23 -1.79 9.05 -14.95
C GLY A 23 -1.20 8.12 -16.01
N THR A 24 -0.53 8.68 -17.02
CA THR A 24 0.05 7.92 -18.14
C THR A 24 1.40 7.27 -17.82
N ARG A 25 2.09 7.75 -16.78
CA ARG A 25 3.40 7.25 -16.36
C ARG A 25 3.30 6.36 -15.12
N ALA A 26 4.30 5.50 -14.93
CA ALA A 26 4.37 4.58 -13.79
C ALA A 26 4.68 5.31 -12.47
N ALA A 27 3.90 5.02 -11.44
CA ALA A 27 3.97 5.62 -10.11
C ALA A 27 4.72 4.73 -9.09
N LEU A 28 5.33 5.36 -8.08
CA LEU A 28 5.86 4.66 -6.91
C LEU A 28 4.75 4.40 -5.89
N LEU A 29 4.76 3.21 -5.29
CA LEU A 29 3.87 2.81 -4.20
C LEU A 29 4.62 2.92 -2.87
N PHE A 30 3.92 3.41 -1.85
CA PHE A 30 4.39 3.58 -0.50
C PHE A 30 3.40 3.00 0.49
N VAL A 31 3.91 2.38 1.54
CA VAL A 31 3.12 1.88 2.67
C VAL A 31 3.59 2.58 3.94
N SER A 32 2.64 3.00 4.78
CA SER A 32 2.89 3.54 6.12
C SER A 32 1.85 2.99 7.08
N GLY A 33 2.10 3.09 8.39
CA GLY A 33 1.17 2.55 9.39
C GLY A 33 1.30 3.21 10.74
N SER A 34 0.19 3.73 11.27
CA SER A 34 0.10 4.17 12.67
C SER A 34 -0.57 3.06 13.49
N GLY A 35 0.15 2.48 14.43
CA GLY A 35 -0.33 1.39 15.26
C GLY A 35 0.80 0.86 16.14
N ASP A 36 0.69 -0.39 16.59
CA ASP A 36 1.80 -1.06 17.27
C ASP A 36 3.02 -1.11 16.33
N ALA A 37 4.11 -0.41 16.69
CA ALA A 37 5.34 -0.37 15.91
C ALA A 37 6.01 -1.76 15.75
N ARG A 38 5.54 -2.76 16.49
CA ARG A 38 5.97 -4.15 16.38
C ARG A 38 5.12 -4.97 15.41
N ALA A 39 4.02 -4.43 14.88
CA ALA A 39 3.17 -5.13 13.92
C ALA A 39 3.98 -5.51 12.68
N GLN A 40 4.01 -6.80 12.37
CA GLN A 40 4.50 -7.30 11.10
C GLN A 40 3.41 -7.19 10.06
N VAL A 41 3.74 -6.52 8.96
CA VAL A 41 2.81 -6.25 7.86
C VAL A 41 3.30 -6.93 6.61
N ARG A 42 2.37 -7.62 5.93
CA ARG A 42 2.59 -8.22 4.63
C ARG A 42 1.59 -7.64 3.63
N LEU A 43 2.13 -7.01 2.59
CA LEU A 43 1.37 -6.52 1.45
C LEU A 43 1.60 -7.42 0.25
N ARG A 44 0.51 -7.98 -0.27
CA ARG A 44 0.52 -8.89 -1.41
C ARG A 44 -0.25 -8.28 -2.57
N ASP A 45 0.33 -8.29 -3.75
CA ASP A 45 -0.39 -7.99 -4.99
C ASP A 45 -1.38 -9.14 -5.27
N ALA A 46 -2.67 -8.84 -5.32
CA ALA A 46 -3.73 -9.84 -5.44
C ALA A 46 -3.80 -10.47 -6.84
N ARG A 47 -3.27 -9.80 -7.86
CA ARG A 47 -3.26 -10.29 -9.25
C ARG A 47 -2.13 -11.29 -9.47
N THR A 48 -0.93 -10.97 -9.00
CA THR A 48 0.28 -11.79 -9.21
C THR A 48 0.56 -12.73 -8.05
N GLY A 49 -0.06 -12.49 -6.90
CA GLY A 49 0.25 -13.19 -5.66
C GLY A 49 1.60 -12.83 -5.04
N ARG A 50 2.36 -11.87 -5.62
CA ARG A 50 3.69 -11.47 -5.16
C ARG A 50 3.60 -10.65 -3.87
N ILE A 51 4.52 -10.91 -2.94
CA ILE A 51 4.75 -10.04 -1.79
C ILE A 51 5.51 -8.81 -2.27
N VAL A 52 4.92 -7.63 -2.10
CA VAL A 52 5.53 -6.36 -2.52
C VAL A 52 6.10 -5.57 -1.34
N TYR A 53 5.68 -5.92 -0.13
CA TYR A 53 6.27 -5.47 1.12
C TYR A 53 6.05 -6.52 2.21
N GLU A 54 7.08 -6.77 3.01
CA GLU A 54 7.01 -7.58 4.23
C GLU A 54 7.97 -6.99 5.26
N GLY A 55 7.43 -6.61 6.42
CA GLY A 55 8.23 -6.01 7.47
C GLY A 55 7.43 -5.20 8.48
N ARG A 56 8.15 -4.53 9.38
CA ARG A 56 7.58 -3.66 10.40
C ARG A 56 7.41 -2.25 9.86
N LEU A 57 6.25 -1.66 10.11
CA LEU A 57 6.01 -0.25 9.83
C LEU A 57 6.35 0.58 11.07
N ALA A 58 7.43 1.34 10.99
CA ALA A 58 7.86 2.25 12.04
C ALA A 58 7.06 3.57 11.98
N GLY A 59 5.77 3.51 12.31
CA GLY A 59 4.91 4.68 12.38
C GLY A 59 4.54 5.27 11.00
N LEU A 60 4.40 6.60 10.95
CA LEU A 60 3.87 7.32 9.79
C LEU A 60 4.86 7.49 8.62
N ALA A 61 6.06 6.92 8.71
CA ALA A 61 7.04 6.97 7.64
C ALA A 61 6.58 6.15 6.42
N ASP A 62 6.74 6.70 5.22
CA ASP A 62 6.53 5.97 3.98
C ASP A 62 7.68 5.02 3.71
N LEU A 63 7.36 3.74 3.55
CA LEU A 63 8.28 2.74 3.05
C LEU A 63 7.92 2.35 1.62
N PRO A 64 8.90 2.18 0.73
CA PRO A 64 8.63 1.80 -0.66
C PRO A 64 8.04 0.39 -0.74
N ALA A 65 6.96 0.25 -1.50
CA ALA A 65 6.23 -1.01 -1.70
C ALA A 65 6.10 -1.41 -3.19
N GLY A 66 6.86 -0.75 -4.08
CA GLY A 66 6.95 -1.10 -5.50
C GLY A 66 6.42 -0.03 -6.45
N ARG A 67 5.92 -0.46 -7.62
CA ARG A 67 5.45 0.41 -8.70
C ARG A 67 4.12 -0.03 -9.27
N ILE A 68 3.30 0.92 -9.70
CA ILE A 68 2.08 0.71 -10.49
C ILE A 68 2.24 1.37 -11.87
N GLY A 69 1.77 0.71 -12.93
CA GLY A 69 1.85 1.23 -14.30
C GLY A 69 1.03 2.50 -14.49
N GLY A 70 1.24 3.20 -15.60
CA GLY A 70 0.30 4.23 -16.05
C GLY A 70 -1.01 3.60 -16.53
N SER A 71 -2.13 4.26 -16.29
CA SER A 71 -3.48 3.77 -16.60
C SER A 71 -3.74 2.35 -16.06
N ASP A 72 -3.13 2.00 -14.92
CA ASP A 72 -3.16 0.67 -14.31
C ASP A 72 -3.95 0.71 -12.99
N SER A 73 -4.63 -0.40 -12.68
CA SER A 73 -5.34 -0.61 -11.43
C SER A 73 -4.89 -1.92 -10.81
N ARG A 74 -4.57 -1.90 -9.51
CA ARG A 74 -4.12 -3.08 -8.78
C ARG A 74 -4.82 -3.21 -7.45
N ARG A 75 -5.16 -4.45 -7.11
CA ARG A 75 -5.72 -4.80 -5.82
C ARG A 75 -4.62 -5.40 -4.95
N PHE A 76 -4.51 -4.93 -3.72
CA PHE A 76 -3.58 -5.45 -2.73
C PHE A 76 -4.32 -6.11 -1.57
N GLN A 77 -3.71 -7.14 -1.00
CA GLN A 77 -4.13 -7.76 0.25
C GLN A 77 -3.14 -7.38 1.33
N LEU A 78 -3.66 -6.84 2.44
CA LEU A 78 -2.86 -6.50 3.60
C LEU A 78 -3.16 -7.50 4.72
N ARG A 79 -2.11 -8.08 5.30
CA ARG A 79 -2.17 -8.85 6.53
C ARG A 79 -1.28 -8.21 7.58
N ALA A 80 -1.77 -8.16 8.81
CA ALA A 80 -1.01 -7.73 9.96
C ALA A 80 -1.22 -8.75 11.09
N ASP A 81 -0.17 -9.01 11.87
CA ASP A 81 -0.26 -9.89 13.05
C ASP A 81 -0.82 -9.18 14.30
N ARG A 82 -1.00 -7.85 14.22
CA ARG A 82 -1.53 -6.99 15.27
C ARG A 82 -2.43 -5.89 14.70
N PRO A 83 -3.37 -5.35 15.51
CA PRO A 83 -4.22 -4.26 15.08
C PRO A 83 -3.42 -2.98 14.83
N GLY A 84 -3.82 -2.25 13.78
CA GLY A 84 -3.22 -0.97 13.43
C GLY A 84 -4.00 -0.26 12.33
N ARG A 85 -3.66 1.01 12.10
CA ARG A 85 -4.14 1.77 10.95
C ARG A 85 -3.03 1.83 9.91
N PHE A 86 -3.31 1.31 8.72
CA PHE A 86 -2.34 1.17 7.63
C PHE A 86 -2.77 2.03 6.45
N THR A 87 -1.83 2.75 5.86
CA THR A 87 -2.09 3.62 4.72
C THR A 87 -1.26 3.17 3.54
N LEU A 88 -1.89 3.07 2.38
CA LEU A 88 -1.22 2.85 1.11
C LEU A 88 -1.32 4.16 0.30
N ARG A 89 -0.17 4.69 -0.09
CA ARG A 89 -0.03 5.95 -0.84
C ARG A 89 0.69 5.65 -2.15
N TRP A 90 0.39 6.43 -3.18
CA TRP A 90 1.18 6.41 -4.40
C TRP A 90 1.37 7.80 -4.97
N THR A 91 2.57 8.02 -5.52
CA THR A 91 2.88 9.25 -6.24
C THR A 91 2.53 8.99 -7.70
N ALA A 92 1.41 9.54 -8.20
CA ALA A 92 1.20 9.60 -9.64
C ALA A 92 2.48 10.15 -10.30
N ALA A 93 3.02 9.48 -11.29
CA ALA A 93 4.15 10.04 -12.01
C ALA A 93 3.67 11.31 -12.71
N THR A 94 4.34 12.41 -12.40
CA THR A 94 4.11 13.71 -13.03
C THR A 94 4.10 13.52 -14.54
N ALA A 95 3.08 14.06 -15.23
CA ALA A 95 2.95 14.06 -16.68
C ALA A 95 4.17 14.67 -17.38
#